data_AF-A0A8T4WPI4-F1
#
_entry.id   AF-A0A8T4WPI4-F1
#
_cell.length_a   1.000
_cell.length_b   1.000
_cell.length_c   1.000
_cell.angle_alpha   90.00
_cell.angle_beta   90.00
_cell.angle_gamma   90.00
#
_symmetry.space_group_name_H-M   'P 1'
#
loop_
_entity.id
_entity.type
_entity.pdbx_description
1 polymer ?
#
loop_
_entity_poly.entity_id
_entity_poly.type
_entity_poly.pdbx_seq_one_letter_code
_entity_poly.pdbx_strand_id
1 'polypeptide(L)'
;MNVEKPVLTVVGSYPAEVDRLQMMESYFQRLQLPSWQPVIRQAVKRMVGAGVGLVSDGQTRDPFMTIFTRGFGGCQVRERTEVVEPVEFVEPVTLSDLEFVRSVLPKDKKLLGLVVGPHTLSQSVVDNVYDDEKELAFAFAEALRQEAESIEPVVDMISVDEPFYANGFPAYANELIEHVVSNVSCPTRLHACGDVTDIVPSLLDLPVDVLSHEFAASPGLFDVFSEHFDESKQICLGSVRSDQDRVESVDEIVSHIQRGIEVFGNRLSQIAPDCGLRLLPESVAFEKLTHLYDAIEVVYNE
;
A
#
# COMPACT_ATOMS: atom_id res chain seq x y z
N MET A 1 22.88 -2.33 20.75
CA MET A 1 21.62 -1.59 20.99
C MET A 1 20.51 -2.59 20.73
N ASN A 2 19.51 -2.73 21.61
CA ASN A 2 18.37 -3.61 21.31
C ASN A 2 17.51 -2.91 20.25
N VAL A 3 17.68 -3.30 18.99
CA VAL A 3 16.82 -2.87 17.89
C VAL A 3 15.46 -3.56 18.10
N GLU A 4 14.38 -2.79 18.08
CA GLU A 4 13.03 -3.36 18.17
C GLU A 4 12.75 -4.18 16.91
N LYS A 5 12.13 -5.36 17.08
CA LYS A 5 11.86 -6.26 15.97
C LYS A 5 10.83 -5.62 15.02
N PRO A 6 11.14 -5.45 13.72
CA PRO A 6 10.21 -4.88 12.77
C PRO A 6 9.01 -5.79 12.54
N VAL A 7 7.87 -5.18 12.22
CA VAL A 7 6.64 -5.91 11.87
C VAL A 7 6.71 -6.34 10.40
N LEU A 8 6.50 -7.63 10.12
CA LEU A 8 6.21 -8.09 8.77
C LEU A 8 4.86 -7.53 8.31
N THR A 9 4.85 -6.81 7.20
CA THR A 9 3.68 -6.20 6.59
C THR A 9 3.61 -6.50 5.08
N VAL A 10 2.58 -5.98 4.43
CA VAL A 10 2.44 -5.94 2.97
C VAL A 10 2.36 -4.49 2.50
N VAL A 11 2.64 -4.25 1.22
CA VAL A 11 2.34 -2.95 0.61
C VAL A 11 0.84 -2.78 0.48
N GLY A 12 0.14 -3.78 -0.08
CA GLY A 12 -1.32 -3.75 -0.10
C GLY A 12 -1.94 -4.93 -0.80
N SER A 13 -1.89 -4.96 -2.13
CA SER A 13 -2.57 -6.00 -2.89
C SER A 13 -1.96 -7.39 -2.73
N TYR A 14 -2.80 -8.43 -2.72
CA TYR A 14 -2.41 -9.84 -2.63
C TYR A 14 -3.18 -10.66 -3.68
N PRO A 15 -2.56 -11.69 -4.31
CA PRO A 15 -3.25 -12.52 -5.29
C PRO A 15 -4.35 -13.35 -4.63
N ALA A 16 -5.54 -13.34 -5.21
CA ALA A 16 -6.67 -14.11 -4.73
C ALA A 16 -7.39 -14.76 -5.90
N GLU A 17 -7.90 -15.97 -5.68
CA GLU A 17 -8.64 -16.71 -6.70
C GLU A 17 -10.08 -16.23 -6.72
N VAL A 18 -10.50 -15.69 -7.86
CA VAL A 18 -11.88 -15.26 -8.07
C VAL A 18 -12.60 -16.35 -8.87
N ASP A 19 -13.50 -17.10 -8.21
CA ASP A 19 -14.39 -18.02 -8.90
C ASP A 19 -15.48 -17.22 -9.65
N ARG A 20 -15.15 -16.88 -10.91
CA ARG A 20 -16.04 -16.08 -11.77
C ARG A 20 -17.35 -16.80 -12.11
N LEU A 21 -17.34 -18.14 -12.15
CA LEU A 21 -18.54 -18.93 -12.41
C LEU A 21 -19.50 -18.82 -11.22
N GLN A 22 -18.99 -19.00 -10.02
CA GLN A 22 -19.78 -18.83 -8.79
C GLN A 22 -20.32 -17.40 -8.64
N MET A 23 -19.51 -16.38 -8.90
CA MET A 23 -19.97 -14.99 -8.89
C MET A 23 -21.08 -14.74 -9.91
N MET A 24 -20.93 -15.28 -11.12
CA MET A 24 -21.94 -15.16 -12.17
C MET A 24 -23.24 -15.91 -11.82
N GLU A 25 -23.16 -17.12 -11.24
CA GLU A 25 -24.31 -17.87 -10.76
C GLU A 25 -25.07 -17.13 -9.65
N SER A 26 -24.37 -16.59 -8.66
CA SER A 26 -25.00 -15.79 -7.59
C SER A 26 -25.73 -14.54 -8.11
N TYR A 27 -25.14 -13.85 -9.09
CA TYR A 27 -25.76 -12.72 -9.78
C TYR A 27 -27.06 -13.12 -10.50
N PHE A 28 -27.03 -14.20 -11.30
CA PHE A 28 -28.20 -14.65 -12.06
C PHE A 28 -29.30 -15.26 -11.18
N GLN A 29 -28.94 -15.88 -10.06
CA GLN A 29 -29.92 -16.47 -9.13
C GLN A 29 -30.61 -15.43 -8.22
N ARG A 30 -30.25 -14.13 -8.31
CA ARG A 30 -30.75 -13.04 -7.45
C ARG A 30 -30.62 -13.33 -5.95
N LEU A 31 -29.71 -14.23 -5.57
CA LEU A 31 -29.55 -14.66 -4.17
C LEU A 31 -28.84 -13.61 -3.32
N GLN A 32 -28.04 -12.73 -3.95
CA GLN A 32 -27.46 -11.47 -3.46
C GLN A 32 -26.50 -10.96 -4.56
N LEU A 33 -26.08 -9.69 -4.50
CA LEU A 33 -24.91 -9.26 -5.28
C LEU A 33 -23.70 -10.12 -4.84
N PRO A 34 -22.82 -10.57 -5.76
CA PRO A 34 -21.68 -11.37 -5.38
C PRO A 34 -20.81 -10.61 -4.38
N SER A 35 -20.67 -11.18 -3.18
CA SER A 35 -19.87 -10.60 -2.11
C SER A 35 -18.39 -10.88 -2.36
N TRP A 36 -17.55 -9.87 -2.18
CA TRP A 36 -16.08 -10.00 -2.24
C TRP A 36 -15.48 -10.59 -0.96
N GLN A 37 -16.28 -10.70 0.10
CA GLN A 37 -15.85 -11.21 1.40
C GLN A 37 -15.17 -12.59 1.35
N PRO A 38 -15.60 -13.59 0.55
CA PRO A 38 -14.89 -14.87 0.44
C PRO A 38 -13.47 -14.70 -0.12
N VAL A 39 -13.31 -13.83 -1.13
CA VAL A 39 -12.02 -13.55 -1.79
C VAL A 39 -11.10 -12.77 -0.84
N ILE A 40 -11.62 -11.74 -0.19
CA ILE A 40 -10.91 -10.98 0.86
C ILE A 40 -10.46 -11.92 1.99
N ARG A 41 -11.36 -12.79 2.47
CA ARG A 41 -11.05 -13.77 3.53
C ARG A 41 -9.93 -14.71 3.11
N GLN A 42 -9.90 -15.15 1.85
CA GLN A 42 -8.82 -15.98 1.33
C GLN A 42 -7.48 -15.23 1.42
N ALA A 43 -7.41 -14.02 0.89
CA ALA A 43 -6.20 -13.19 0.93
C ALA A 43 -5.72 -12.93 2.37
N VAL A 44 -6.61 -12.49 3.27
CA VAL A 44 -6.31 -12.24 4.68
C VAL A 44 -5.78 -13.51 5.36
N LYS A 45 -6.45 -14.67 5.14
CA LYS A 45 -6.01 -15.94 5.73
C LYS A 45 -4.62 -16.34 5.24
N ARG A 46 -4.29 -16.09 3.98
CA ARG A 46 -2.97 -16.39 3.42
C ARG A 46 -1.90 -15.48 3.98
N MET A 47 -2.12 -14.17 4.02
CA MET A 47 -1.18 -13.22 4.63
C MET A 47 -0.93 -13.53 6.12
N VAL A 48 -2.00 -13.74 6.90
CA VAL A 48 -1.87 -14.13 8.33
C VAL A 48 -1.12 -15.45 8.47
N GLY A 49 -1.43 -16.44 7.62
CA GLY A 49 -0.78 -17.75 7.64
C GLY A 49 0.70 -17.73 7.27
N ALA A 50 1.14 -16.72 6.52
CA ALA A 50 2.55 -16.48 6.18
C ALA A 50 3.29 -15.64 7.24
N GLY A 51 2.64 -15.29 8.35
CA GLY A 51 3.26 -14.56 9.47
C GLY A 51 3.09 -13.04 9.42
N VAL A 52 2.36 -12.48 8.45
CA VAL A 52 2.11 -11.03 8.35
C VAL A 52 1.43 -10.51 9.63
N GLY A 53 2.02 -9.48 10.24
CA GLY A 53 1.56 -8.85 11.48
C GLY A 53 0.67 -7.63 11.26
N LEU A 54 0.94 -6.86 10.20
CA LEU A 54 0.13 -5.73 9.74
C LEU A 54 -0.44 -6.10 8.35
N VAL A 55 -1.72 -6.44 8.33
CA VAL A 55 -2.40 -7.13 7.22
C VAL A 55 -3.30 -6.16 6.46
N SER A 56 -3.38 -6.23 5.14
CA SER A 56 -4.34 -5.46 4.34
C SER A 56 -5.60 -6.28 4.03
N ASP A 57 -6.55 -5.68 3.29
CA ASP A 57 -7.69 -6.38 2.67
C ASP A 57 -7.32 -7.16 1.39
N GLY A 58 -6.06 -7.07 0.95
CA GLY A 58 -5.57 -7.62 -0.31
C GLY A 58 -6.04 -6.88 -1.57
N GLN A 59 -6.82 -5.79 -1.43
CA GLN A 59 -7.41 -4.97 -2.50
C GLN A 59 -8.17 -5.78 -3.57
N THR A 60 -8.77 -6.91 -3.22
CA THR A 60 -9.16 -7.96 -4.20
C THR A 60 -10.18 -7.57 -5.28
N ARG A 61 -10.91 -6.45 -5.12
CA ARG A 61 -12.05 -6.03 -5.96
C ARG A 61 -11.68 -5.52 -7.34
N ASP A 62 -10.86 -4.48 -7.38
CA ASP A 62 -10.52 -3.72 -8.58
C ASP A 62 -9.01 -3.40 -8.54
N PRO A 63 -8.41 -2.99 -9.67
CA PRO A 63 -7.09 -2.35 -9.66
C PRO A 63 -7.05 -1.19 -8.66
N PHE A 64 -5.91 -1.00 -7.98
CA PHE A 64 -5.80 -0.11 -6.82
C PHE A 64 -6.16 1.35 -7.10
N MET A 65 -6.02 1.84 -8.34
CA MET A 65 -6.46 3.20 -8.72
C MET A 65 -7.95 3.24 -9.05
N THR A 66 -8.41 2.27 -9.86
CA THR A 66 -9.77 2.23 -10.38
C THR A 66 -10.81 2.01 -9.29
N ILE A 67 -10.45 1.37 -8.18
CA ILE A 67 -11.38 1.20 -7.05
C ILE A 67 -11.86 2.55 -6.50
N PHE A 68 -10.96 3.53 -6.39
CA PHE A 68 -11.30 4.88 -5.88
C PHE A 68 -12.01 5.71 -6.93
N THR A 69 -11.52 5.75 -8.17
CA THR A 69 -12.19 6.53 -9.22
C THR A 69 -13.55 5.97 -9.61
N ARG A 70 -13.83 4.70 -9.35
CA ARG A 70 -15.18 4.13 -9.48
C ARG A 70 -16.12 4.63 -8.39
N GLY A 71 -15.61 4.89 -7.18
CA GLY A 71 -16.39 5.31 -6.02
C GLY A 71 -16.58 6.82 -5.89
N PHE A 72 -15.67 7.62 -6.42
CA PHE A 72 -15.77 9.08 -6.39
C PHE A 72 -16.73 9.63 -7.44
N GLY A 73 -17.48 10.67 -7.04
CA GLY A 73 -18.29 11.49 -7.93
C GLY A 73 -17.42 12.22 -8.96
N GLY A 74 -18.02 12.57 -10.10
CA GLY A 74 -17.33 13.23 -11.21
C GLY A 74 -16.38 12.36 -12.04
N CYS A 75 -16.09 11.13 -11.59
CA CYS A 75 -15.26 10.17 -12.30
C CYS A 75 -16.11 9.17 -13.12
N GLN A 76 -15.75 8.93 -14.37
CA GLN A 76 -16.33 7.90 -15.23
C GLN A 76 -15.27 6.88 -15.65
N VAL A 77 -15.40 5.63 -15.17
CA VAL A 77 -14.51 4.54 -15.55
C VAL A 77 -14.85 4.05 -16.96
N ARG A 78 -13.95 4.31 -17.92
CA ARG A 78 -13.98 3.75 -19.28
C ARG A 78 -12.73 2.89 -19.51
N GLU A 79 -12.09 2.96 -20.68
CA GLU A 79 -10.78 2.35 -20.91
C GLU A 79 -9.72 3.00 -20.02
N ARG A 80 -9.73 4.34 -19.96
CA ARG A 80 -9.09 5.16 -18.94
C ARG A 80 -10.18 5.92 -18.18
N THR A 81 -9.99 6.15 -16.90
CA THR A 81 -10.95 6.98 -16.12
C THR A 81 -10.93 8.39 -16.69
N GLU A 82 -12.11 8.95 -16.95
CA GLU A 82 -12.30 10.36 -17.32
C GLU A 82 -12.91 11.12 -16.13
N VAL A 83 -12.38 12.29 -15.82
CA VAL A 83 -13.02 13.25 -14.92
C VAL A 83 -13.89 14.17 -15.78
N VAL A 84 -15.20 14.20 -15.53
CA VAL A 84 -16.19 14.89 -16.37
C VAL A 84 -17.07 15.87 -15.60
N GLU A 85 -17.07 15.77 -14.27
CA GLU A 85 -17.60 16.76 -13.33
C GLU A 85 -16.58 16.88 -12.17
N PRO A 86 -16.67 17.91 -11.30
CA PRO A 86 -15.76 18.02 -10.16
C PRO A 86 -15.72 16.75 -9.31
N VAL A 87 -14.52 16.35 -8.89
CA VAL A 87 -14.31 15.15 -8.06
C VAL A 87 -14.96 15.37 -6.70
N GLU A 88 -15.77 14.41 -6.27
CA GLU A 88 -16.51 14.48 -5.01
C GLU A 88 -16.44 13.14 -4.26
N PHE A 89 -16.23 13.20 -2.95
CA PHE A 89 -16.45 12.05 -2.09
C PHE A 89 -17.96 11.81 -1.93
N VAL A 90 -18.45 10.66 -2.37
CA VAL A 90 -19.87 10.31 -2.31
C VAL A 90 -20.17 9.43 -1.10
N GLU A 91 -19.42 8.33 -0.97
CA GLU A 91 -19.50 7.39 0.12
C GLU A 91 -18.15 6.67 0.31
N PRO A 92 -17.89 6.07 1.48
CA PRO A 92 -16.66 5.32 1.72
C PRO A 92 -16.47 4.17 0.71
N VAL A 93 -15.32 4.13 0.05
CA VAL A 93 -15.01 3.17 -1.02
C VAL A 93 -14.60 1.82 -0.45
N THR A 94 -13.73 1.82 0.56
CA THR A 94 -13.07 0.62 1.10
C THR A 94 -13.54 0.22 2.50
N LEU A 95 -14.32 1.08 3.17
CA LEU A 95 -14.76 0.88 4.55
C LEU A 95 -15.44 -0.48 4.78
N SER A 96 -16.41 -0.87 3.94
CA SER A 96 -17.14 -2.13 4.12
C SER A 96 -16.23 -3.36 4.03
N ASP A 97 -15.17 -3.30 3.21
CA ASP A 97 -14.20 -4.39 3.08
C ASP A 97 -13.32 -4.44 4.32
N LEU A 98 -12.84 -3.29 4.80
CA LEU A 98 -12.02 -3.17 6.01
C LEU A 98 -12.79 -3.56 7.28
N GLU A 99 -14.06 -3.21 7.41
CA GLU A 99 -14.94 -3.68 8.49
C GLU A 99 -15.05 -5.21 8.50
N PHE A 100 -15.22 -5.80 7.31
CA PHE A 100 -15.25 -7.24 7.18
C PHE A 100 -13.91 -7.86 7.59
N VAL A 101 -12.77 -7.33 7.12
CA VAL A 101 -11.44 -7.80 7.54
C VAL A 101 -11.30 -7.70 9.05
N ARG A 102 -11.64 -6.57 9.66
CA ARG A 102 -11.58 -6.36 11.11
C ARG A 102 -12.41 -7.39 11.88
N SER A 103 -13.56 -7.81 11.35
CA SER A 103 -14.42 -8.82 11.96
C SER A 103 -13.85 -10.25 11.96
N VAL A 104 -12.91 -10.55 11.05
CA VAL A 104 -12.34 -11.89 10.86
C VAL A 104 -10.85 -11.97 11.21
N LEU A 105 -10.20 -10.83 11.40
CA LEU A 105 -8.78 -10.72 11.69
C LEU A 105 -8.47 -11.22 13.13
N PRO A 106 -7.42 -12.02 13.35
CA PRO A 106 -7.00 -12.38 14.70
C PRO A 106 -6.62 -11.15 15.54
N LYS A 107 -6.88 -11.21 16.85
CA LYS A 107 -6.72 -10.07 17.77
C LYS A 107 -5.28 -9.59 17.96
N ASP A 108 -4.30 -10.44 17.68
CA ASP A 108 -2.87 -10.14 17.75
C ASP A 108 -2.33 -9.51 16.46
N LYS A 109 -3.16 -9.37 15.42
CA LYS A 109 -2.81 -8.77 14.14
C LYS A 109 -3.41 -7.38 14.01
N LYS A 110 -2.71 -6.53 13.27
CA LYS A 110 -3.13 -5.17 12.94
C LYS A 110 -3.66 -5.11 11.50
N LEU A 111 -4.55 -4.16 11.24
CA LEU A 111 -5.14 -3.90 9.92
C LEU A 111 -4.56 -2.63 9.31
N LEU A 112 -4.12 -2.73 8.08
CA LEU A 112 -3.64 -1.65 7.24
C LEU A 112 -4.76 -1.17 6.31
N GLY A 113 -5.14 0.10 6.44
CA GLY A 113 -5.97 0.81 5.47
C GLY A 113 -5.12 1.36 4.33
N LEU A 114 -5.61 1.28 3.10
CA LEU A 114 -4.89 1.71 1.91
C LEU A 114 -5.71 2.77 1.21
N VAL A 115 -5.08 3.89 0.88
CA VAL A 115 -5.60 4.91 -0.03
C VAL A 115 -4.58 5.14 -1.13
N VAL A 116 -5.05 5.23 -2.36
CA VAL A 116 -4.19 5.67 -3.47
C VAL A 116 -3.80 7.14 -3.26
N GLY A 117 -2.61 7.52 -3.72
CA GLY A 117 -2.15 8.88 -3.66
C GLY A 117 -2.84 9.83 -4.65
N PRO A 118 -3.08 11.09 -4.27
CA PRO A 118 -3.75 12.07 -5.11
C PRO A 118 -2.97 12.41 -6.40
N HIS A 119 -1.63 12.42 -6.36
CA HIS A 119 -0.83 12.68 -7.56
C HIS A 119 -0.92 11.50 -8.53
N THR A 120 -0.80 10.27 -8.02
CA THR A 120 -0.99 9.07 -8.83
C THR A 120 -2.36 9.03 -9.49
N LEU A 121 -3.43 9.43 -8.80
CA LEU A 121 -4.75 9.55 -9.42
C LEU A 121 -4.79 10.61 -10.52
N SER A 122 -4.28 11.82 -10.27
CA SER A 122 -4.31 12.89 -11.26
C SER A 122 -3.55 12.52 -12.53
N GLN A 123 -2.42 11.81 -12.40
CA GLN A 123 -1.65 11.31 -13.54
C GLN A 123 -2.31 10.14 -14.29
N SER A 124 -3.24 9.44 -13.64
CA SER A 124 -3.85 8.21 -14.18
C SER A 124 -5.19 8.43 -14.89
N VAL A 125 -5.78 9.62 -14.77
CA VAL A 125 -7.06 9.96 -15.40
C VAL A 125 -6.89 10.82 -16.66
N VAL A 126 -7.97 10.98 -17.42
CA VAL A 126 -8.12 12.03 -18.42
C VAL A 126 -8.95 13.14 -17.79
N ASP A 127 -8.38 14.32 -17.68
CA ASP A 127 -9.06 15.49 -17.13
C ASP A 127 -9.82 16.25 -18.21
N ASN A 128 -11.13 16.42 -18.02
CA ASN A 128 -11.97 17.27 -18.86
C ASN A 128 -12.64 18.42 -18.08
N VAL A 129 -12.22 18.65 -16.83
CA VAL A 129 -12.89 19.56 -15.89
C VAL A 129 -11.93 20.61 -15.35
N TYR A 130 -10.75 20.21 -14.91
CA TYR A 130 -9.76 21.12 -14.37
C TYR A 130 -8.79 21.52 -15.49
N ASP A 131 -8.39 22.79 -15.49
CA ASP A 131 -7.42 23.34 -16.44
C ASP A 131 -5.98 23.32 -15.88
N ASP A 132 -5.79 22.77 -14.67
CA ASP A 132 -4.55 22.77 -13.93
C ASP A 132 -4.34 21.45 -13.15
N GLU A 133 -3.17 20.84 -13.31
CA GLU A 133 -2.83 19.55 -12.69
C GLU A 133 -2.79 19.62 -11.16
N LYS A 134 -2.41 20.78 -10.58
CA LYS A 134 -2.41 20.97 -9.12
C LYS A 134 -3.87 21.00 -8.63
N GLU A 135 -4.76 21.73 -9.29
CA GLU A 135 -6.18 21.76 -8.92
C GLU A 135 -6.82 20.36 -8.95
N LEU A 136 -6.58 19.57 -10.00
CA LEU A 136 -7.06 18.19 -10.07
C LEU A 136 -6.49 17.32 -8.93
N ALA A 137 -5.19 17.42 -8.66
CA ALA A 137 -4.57 16.64 -7.58
C ALA A 137 -5.15 16.99 -6.20
N PHE A 138 -5.43 18.27 -5.93
CA PHE A 138 -6.07 18.69 -4.68
C PHE A 138 -7.54 18.28 -4.60
N ALA A 139 -8.26 18.21 -5.73
CA ALA A 139 -9.62 17.67 -5.74
C ALA A 139 -9.64 16.18 -5.35
N PHE A 140 -8.70 15.38 -5.86
CA PHE A 140 -8.52 14.00 -5.39
C PHE A 140 -8.07 13.94 -3.93
N ALA A 141 -7.15 14.82 -3.50
CA ALA A 141 -6.69 14.84 -2.10
C ALA A 141 -7.85 15.09 -1.13
N GLU A 142 -8.79 15.96 -1.48
CA GLU A 142 -9.97 16.23 -0.67
C GLU A 142 -10.92 15.04 -0.58
N ALA A 143 -11.13 14.31 -1.67
CA ALA A 143 -11.92 13.07 -1.64
C ALA A 143 -11.23 11.96 -0.85
N LEU A 144 -9.91 11.83 -0.98
CA LEU A 144 -9.09 10.84 -0.27
C LEU A 144 -8.95 11.14 1.22
N ARG A 145 -8.93 12.41 1.63
CA ARG A 145 -8.98 12.81 3.05
C ARG A 145 -10.26 12.28 3.71
N GLN A 146 -11.40 12.44 3.05
CA GLN A 146 -12.70 11.94 3.54
C GLN A 146 -12.75 10.41 3.57
N GLU A 147 -12.16 9.73 2.57
CA GLU A 147 -11.99 8.28 2.62
C GLU A 147 -11.12 7.85 3.80
N ALA A 148 -9.96 8.49 4.01
CA ALA A 148 -9.04 8.19 5.11
C ALA A 148 -9.72 8.36 6.48
N GLU A 149 -10.47 9.45 6.68
CA GLU A 149 -11.28 9.68 7.88
C GLU A 149 -12.34 8.59 8.09
N SER A 150 -12.97 8.14 7.01
CA SER A 150 -14.03 7.13 7.10
C SER A 150 -13.50 5.76 7.53
N ILE A 151 -12.28 5.41 7.12
CA ILE A 151 -11.68 4.10 7.40
C ILE A 151 -10.85 4.09 8.68
N GLU A 152 -10.37 5.23 9.18
CA GLU A 152 -9.56 5.33 10.39
C GLU A 152 -10.13 4.52 11.58
N PRO A 153 -11.43 4.57 11.91
CA PRO A 153 -11.96 3.88 13.08
C PRO A 153 -11.82 2.35 13.04
N VAL A 154 -11.60 1.77 11.87
CA VAL A 154 -11.52 0.32 11.67
C VAL A 154 -10.12 -0.18 11.36
N VAL A 155 -9.13 0.70 11.17
CA VAL A 155 -7.73 0.34 10.83
C VAL A 155 -6.75 0.74 11.93
N ASP A 156 -5.55 0.16 11.92
CA ASP A 156 -4.48 0.47 12.87
C ASP A 156 -3.42 1.41 12.28
N MET A 157 -3.40 1.56 10.95
CA MET A 157 -2.50 2.41 10.17
C MET A 157 -3.12 2.69 8.81
N ILE A 158 -2.88 3.88 8.24
CA ILE A 158 -3.27 4.24 6.88
C ILE A 158 -2.02 4.40 6.01
N SER A 159 -2.01 3.79 4.82
CA SER A 159 -0.98 3.99 3.80
C SER A 159 -1.53 4.80 2.65
N VAL A 160 -0.78 5.81 2.21
CA VAL A 160 -0.98 6.52 0.95
C VAL A 160 0.03 5.98 -0.08
N ASP A 161 -0.44 5.47 -1.21
CA ASP A 161 0.43 4.84 -2.21
C ASP A 161 0.61 5.76 -3.44
N GLU A 162 1.82 6.27 -3.65
CA GLU A 162 2.23 7.20 -4.71
C GLU A 162 3.30 6.61 -5.66
N PRO A 163 3.00 5.56 -6.44
CA PRO A 163 3.96 4.98 -7.38
C PRO A 163 4.41 5.96 -8.49
N PHE A 164 3.63 6.99 -8.83
CA PHE A 164 4.00 7.95 -9.86
C PHE A 164 5.08 8.96 -9.44
N TYR A 165 5.45 9.02 -8.15
CA TYR A 165 6.55 9.88 -7.71
C TYR A 165 7.88 9.57 -8.40
N ALA A 166 8.14 8.31 -8.80
CA ALA A 166 9.31 7.94 -9.59
C ALA A 166 9.28 8.50 -11.03
N ASN A 167 8.12 8.93 -11.54
CA ASN A 167 7.97 9.52 -12.88
C ASN A 167 7.82 11.05 -12.85
N GLY A 168 7.63 11.63 -11.68
CA GLY A 168 7.54 13.06 -11.48
C GLY A 168 7.13 13.38 -10.04
N PHE A 169 7.99 14.09 -9.31
CA PHE A 169 7.67 14.52 -7.96
C PHE A 169 7.16 15.97 -7.98
N PRO A 170 5.87 16.22 -7.68
CA PRO A 170 5.32 17.57 -7.77
C PRO A 170 5.85 18.46 -6.64
N ALA A 171 6.11 19.74 -6.94
CA ALA A 171 6.59 20.71 -5.94
C ALA A 171 5.61 20.91 -4.77
N TYR A 172 4.35 20.54 -4.95
CA TYR A 172 3.27 20.61 -3.98
C TYR A 172 2.97 19.25 -3.30
N ALA A 173 3.87 18.25 -3.41
CA ALA A 173 3.67 16.93 -2.81
C ALA A 173 3.45 16.97 -1.29
N ASN A 174 4.25 17.78 -0.56
CA ASN A 174 4.09 17.96 0.89
C ASN A 174 2.68 18.45 1.24
N GLU A 175 2.22 19.53 0.60
CA GLU A 175 0.88 20.10 0.81
C GLU A 175 -0.22 19.06 0.49
N LEU A 176 -0.05 18.25 -0.57
CA LEU A 176 -1.02 17.21 -0.94
C LEU A 176 -1.11 16.11 0.12
N ILE A 177 0.03 15.57 0.54
CA ILE A 177 0.04 14.47 1.50
C ILE A 177 -0.43 14.97 2.87
N GLU A 178 -0.01 16.18 3.28
CA GLU A 178 -0.53 16.83 4.50
C GLU A 178 -2.06 16.94 4.46
N HIS A 179 -2.62 17.35 3.32
CA HIS A 179 -4.07 17.46 3.16
C HIS A 179 -4.78 16.11 3.35
N VAL A 180 -4.29 15.05 2.71
CA VAL A 180 -4.87 13.70 2.80
C VAL A 180 -4.87 13.17 4.24
N VAL A 181 -3.79 13.41 5.00
CA VAL A 181 -3.63 12.85 6.35
C VAL A 181 -4.02 13.80 7.48
N SER A 182 -4.39 15.04 7.18
CA SER A 182 -4.58 16.14 8.15
C SER A 182 -5.52 15.84 9.33
N ASN A 183 -6.51 14.98 9.15
CA ASN A 183 -7.57 14.72 10.12
C ASN A 183 -7.58 13.29 10.67
N VAL A 184 -6.59 12.46 10.32
CA VAL A 184 -6.41 11.15 10.92
C VAL A 184 -5.36 11.22 12.02
N SER A 185 -5.60 10.48 13.10
CA SER A 185 -4.76 10.37 14.29
C SER A 185 -3.99 9.05 14.36
N CYS A 186 -4.39 8.03 13.60
CA CYS A 186 -3.64 6.79 13.48
C CYS A 186 -2.29 7.02 12.77
N PRO A 187 -1.27 6.17 13.01
CA PRO A 187 -0.03 6.22 12.28
C PRO A 187 -0.23 6.17 10.76
N THR A 188 0.60 6.92 10.04
CA THR A 188 0.53 7.06 8.58
C THR A 188 1.78 6.53 7.91
N ARG A 189 1.59 5.93 6.73
CA ARG A 189 2.66 5.42 5.87
C ARG A 189 2.50 6.03 4.48
N LEU A 190 3.60 6.31 3.80
CA LEU A 190 3.60 6.56 2.37
C LEU A 190 4.41 5.49 1.65
N HIS A 191 3.82 4.83 0.67
CA HIS A 191 4.53 3.91 -0.22
C HIS A 191 4.82 4.59 -1.55
N ALA A 192 6.09 4.60 -1.94
CA ALA A 192 6.50 4.91 -3.31
C ALA A 192 7.31 3.72 -3.85
N CYS A 193 7.28 3.47 -5.15
CA CYS A 193 8.09 2.45 -5.81
C CYS A 193 8.72 3.01 -7.09
N GLY A 194 9.61 2.25 -7.73
CA GLY A 194 10.42 2.70 -8.85
C GLY A 194 11.68 3.48 -8.43
N ASP A 195 12.37 4.05 -9.43
CA ASP A 195 13.60 4.81 -9.18
C ASP A 195 13.29 6.18 -8.58
N VAL A 196 13.61 6.34 -7.30
CA VAL A 196 13.42 7.58 -6.53
C VAL A 196 14.73 8.25 -6.16
N THR A 197 15.85 7.85 -6.77
CA THR A 197 17.21 8.29 -6.41
C THR A 197 17.31 9.81 -6.26
N ASP A 198 16.78 10.55 -7.23
CA ASP A 198 16.86 12.01 -7.29
C ASP A 198 15.91 12.73 -6.30
N ILE A 199 14.96 12.01 -5.70
CA ILE A 199 13.90 12.58 -4.86
C ILE A 199 13.93 12.07 -3.41
N VAL A 200 14.92 11.26 -3.02
CA VAL A 200 15.06 10.73 -1.65
C VAL A 200 14.95 11.83 -0.59
N PRO A 201 15.65 12.99 -0.68
CA PRO A 201 15.50 14.06 0.31
C PRO A 201 14.06 14.57 0.41
N SER A 202 13.36 14.69 -0.71
CA SER A 202 11.97 15.15 -0.74
C SER A 202 11.00 14.10 -0.18
N LEU A 203 11.25 12.81 -0.42
CA LEU A 203 10.47 11.72 0.20
C LEU A 203 10.64 11.69 1.72
N LEU A 204 11.85 11.95 2.21
CA LEU A 204 12.16 12.03 3.65
C LEU A 204 11.53 13.25 4.33
N ASP A 205 11.12 14.26 3.58
CA ASP A 205 10.43 15.45 4.10
C ASP A 205 8.91 15.28 4.21
N LEU A 206 8.31 14.33 3.47
CA LEU A 206 6.86 14.12 3.42
C LEU A 206 6.20 13.97 4.80
N PRO A 207 4.99 14.52 5.05
CA PRO A 207 4.39 14.56 6.38
C PRO A 207 3.70 13.24 6.76
N VAL A 208 4.47 12.14 6.81
CA VAL A 208 4.03 10.81 7.26
C VAL A 208 5.00 10.21 8.27
N ASP A 209 4.51 9.28 9.09
CA ASP A 209 5.33 8.64 10.13
C ASP A 209 6.31 7.60 9.56
N VAL A 210 5.88 6.87 8.53
CA VAL A 210 6.62 5.75 7.94
C VAL A 210 6.79 5.95 6.43
N LEU A 211 8.02 5.91 5.94
CA LEU A 211 8.30 5.82 4.50
C LEU A 211 8.49 4.35 4.11
N SER A 212 7.70 3.88 3.15
CA SER A 212 7.80 2.55 2.54
C SER A 212 8.35 2.67 1.13
N HIS A 213 9.37 1.88 0.83
CA HIS A 213 10.00 1.91 -0.48
C HIS A 213 10.59 0.56 -0.88
N GLU A 214 10.77 0.36 -2.19
CA GLU A 214 11.46 -0.81 -2.74
C GLU A 214 12.97 -0.72 -2.52
N PHE A 215 13.60 -1.83 -2.14
CA PHE A 215 15.06 -1.90 -2.04
C PHE A 215 15.61 -3.18 -2.66
N ALA A 216 14.82 -4.26 -2.76
CA ALA A 216 15.32 -5.51 -3.34
C ALA A 216 15.49 -5.38 -4.87
N ALA A 217 14.63 -4.63 -5.55
CA ALA A 217 14.79 -4.30 -6.96
C ALA A 217 15.90 -3.27 -7.22
N SER A 218 16.15 -2.39 -6.25
CA SER A 218 16.93 -1.16 -6.39
C SER A 218 18.00 -1.02 -5.28
N PRO A 219 18.96 -1.97 -5.15
CA PRO A 219 19.87 -2.03 -4.00
C PRO A 219 20.82 -0.81 -3.89
N GLY A 220 21.04 -0.06 -4.97
CA GLY A 220 21.82 1.18 -4.94
C GLY A 220 21.19 2.28 -4.09
N LEU A 221 19.89 2.21 -3.82
CA LEU A 221 19.20 3.16 -2.96
C LEU A 221 19.69 3.11 -1.51
N PHE A 222 20.25 2.01 -1.02
CA PHE A 222 20.84 1.99 0.32
C PHE A 222 21.94 3.04 0.49
N ASP A 223 22.76 3.26 -0.54
CA ASP A 223 23.84 4.24 -0.47
C ASP A 223 23.28 5.66 -0.50
N VAL A 224 22.29 5.92 -1.35
CA VAL A 224 21.59 7.22 -1.43
C VAL A 224 20.88 7.56 -0.12
N PHE A 225 20.15 6.59 0.46
CA PHE A 225 19.53 6.75 1.75
C PHE A 225 20.57 6.93 2.87
N SER A 226 21.72 6.25 2.81
CA SER A 226 22.79 6.46 3.80
C SER A 226 23.34 7.90 3.81
N GLU A 227 23.30 8.60 2.66
CA GLU A 227 23.76 9.98 2.54
C GLU A 227 22.72 11.01 3.04
N HIS A 228 21.43 10.68 2.95
CA HIS A 228 20.33 11.62 3.17
C HIS A 228 19.46 11.33 4.39
N PHE A 229 19.46 10.10 4.91
CA PHE A 229 18.60 9.70 6.01
C PHE A 229 19.04 10.35 7.32
N ASP A 230 18.14 11.13 7.91
CA ASP A 230 18.37 11.95 9.10
C ASP A 230 17.61 11.42 10.33
N GLU A 231 17.15 10.17 10.28
CA GLU A 231 16.35 9.50 11.31
C GLU A 231 14.97 10.14 11.59
N SER A 232 14.53 11.10 10.76
CA SER A 232 13.25 11.79 10.93
C SER A 232 12.04 10.85 10.78
N LYS A 233 12.15 9.82 9.94
CA LYS A 233 11.07 8.87 9.61
C LYS A 233 11.36 7.46 10.09
N GLN A 234 10.30 6.70 10.31
CA GLN A 234 10.39 5.25 10.35
C GLN A 234 10.44 4.71 8.90
N ILE A 235 11.06 3.55 8.71
CA ILE A 235 11.24 2.92 7.40
C ILE A 235 10.53 1.58 7.34
N CYS A 236 9.83 1.36 6.24
CA CYS A 236 9.32 0.07 5.80
C CYS A 236 10.16 -0.42 4.61
N LEU A 237 10.98 -1.44 4.85
CA LEU A 237 11.97 -1.94 3.89
C LEU A 237 11.36 -2.98 2.93
N GLY A 238 11.27 -2.63 1.64
CA GLY A 238 11.03 -3.57 0.55
C GLY A 238 12.18 -4.57 0.43
N SER A 239 11.89 -5.85 0.68
CA SER A 239 12.90 -6.88 0.92
C SER A 239 12.82 -8.10 0.00
N VAL A 240 11.79 -8.16 -0.85
CA VAL A 240 11.65 -9.16 -1.93
C VAL A 240 10.99 -8.52 -3.13
N ARG A 241 11.39 -8.93 -4.32
CA ARG A 241 10.86 -8.37 -5.56
C ARG A 241 9.44 -8.85 -5.81
N SER A 242 8.55 -7.93 -6.16
CA SER A 242 7.15 -8.22 -6.53
C SER A 242 6.93 -8.32 -8.04
N ASP A 243 7.97 -8.05 -8.85
CA ASP A 243 7.93 -8.05 -10.31
C ASP A 243 8.47 -9.34 -10.94
N GLN A 244 8.83 -10.33 -10.12
CA GLN A 244 9.41 -11.59 -10.54
C GLN A 244 8.83 -12.78 -9.77
N ASP A 245 8.59 -13.88 -10.48
CA ASP A 245 8.08 -15.14 -9.90
C ASP A 245 9.15 -15.94 -9.13
N ARG A 246 10.42 -15.52 -9.20
CA ARG A 246 11.51 -16.13 -8.42
C ARG A 246 11.31 -15.82 -6.94
N VAL A 247 11.31 -16.84 -6.10
CA VAL A 247 11.34 -16.70 -4.65
C VAL A 247 12.79 -16.52 -4.19
N GLU A 248 13.09 -15.43 -3.49
CA GLU A 248 14.37 -15.16 -2.83
C GLU A 248 14.56 -16.13 -1.66
N SER A 249 15.79 -16.59 -1.43
CA SER A 249 16.07 -17.46 -0.28
C SER A 249 16.05 -16.68 1.04
N VAL A 250 15.85 -17.38 2.15
CA VAL A 250 15.94 -16.78 3.50
C VAL A 250 17.30 -16.10 3.71
N ASP A 251 18.42 -16.72 3.30
CA ASP A 251 19.76 -16.14 3.46
C ASP A 251 19.97 -14.85 2.64
N GLU A 252 19.38 -14.77 1.43
CA GLU A 252 19.39 -13.56 0.62
C GLU A 252 18.65 -12.42 1.32
N ILE A 253 17.47 -12.73 1.87
CA ILE A 253 16.64 -11.76 2.60
C ILE A 253 17.31 -11.34 3.91
N VAL A 254 17.91 -12.26 4.66
CA VAL A 254 18.68 -11.96 5.89
C VAL A 254 19.78 -10.95 5.59
N SER A 255 20.56 -11.18 4.53
CA SER A 255 21.63 -10.27 4.10
C SER A 255 21.09 -8.87 3.73
N HIS A 256 19.93 -8.83 3.06
CA HIS A 256 19.24 -7.59 2.69
C HIS A 256 18.73 -6.82 3.91
N ILE A 257 18.10 -7.51 4.87
CA ILE A 257 17.62 -6.90 6.12
C ILE A 257 18.79 -6.36 6.93
N GLN A 258 19.91 -7.08 7.01
CA GLN A 258 21.12 -6.61 7.69
C GLN A 258 21.64 -5.31 7.08
N ARG A 259 21.63 -5.18 5.74
CA ARG A 259 21.93 -3.91 5.07
C ARG A 259 20.96 -2.80 5.47
N GLY A 260 19.66 -3.11 5.56
CA GLY A 260 18.67 -2.17 6.09
C GLY A 260 18.94 -1.73 7.53
N ILE A 261 19.40 -2.63 8.40
CA ILE A 261 19.77 -2.31 9.78
C ILE A 261 20.99 -1.38 9.81
N GLU A 262 21.99 -1.60 8.95
CA GLU A 262 23.17 -0.75 8.85
C GLU A 262 22.81 0.71 8.50
N VAL A 263 21.84 0.90 7.60
CA VAL A 263 21.43 2.23 7.13
C VAL A 263 20.42 2.89 8.07
N PHE A 264 19.41 2.15 8.52
CA PHE A 264 18.25 2.71 9.22
C PHE A 264 18.24 2.46 10.73
N GLY A 265 19.05 1.51 11.22
CA GLY A 265 19.13 1.19 12.65
C GLY A 265 17.76 0.93 13.28
N ASN A 266 17.48 1.65 14.37
CA ASN A 266 16.20 1.54 15.11
C ASN A 266 15.01 2.18 14.38
N ARG A 267 15.22 2.83 13.24
CA ARG A 267 14.15 3.37 12.40
C ARG A 267 13.58 2.34 11.45
N LEU A 268 14.19 1.16 11.31
CA LEU A 268 13.63 0.06 10.56
C LEU A 268 12.47 -0.58 11.36
N SER A 269 11.24 -0.15 11.07
CA SER A 269 10.04 -0.55 11.84
C SER A 269 9.21 -1.63 11.16
N GLN A 270 9.33 -1.75 9.83
CA GLN A 270 8.52 -2.64 9.02
C GLN A 270 9.37 -3.28 7.92
N ILE A 271 9.01 -4.50 7.56
CA ILE A 271 9.58 -5.22 6.42
C ILE A 271 8.42 -5.72 5.55
N ALA A 272 8.54 -5.54 4.24
CA ALA A 272 7.51 -5.85 3.27
C ALA A 272 8.13 -6.35 1.96
N PRO A 273 7.32 -6.85 1.01
CA PRO A 273 7.71 -6.88 -0.41
C PRO A 273 7.95 -5.47 -0.96
N ASP A 274 8.65 -5.38 -2.10
CA ASP A 274 8.93 -4.11 -2.78
C ASP A 274 7.65 -3.38 -3.24
N CYS A 275 6.62 -4.10 -3.67
CA CYS A 275 5.32 -3.55 -4.03
C CYS A 275 4.18 -4.55 -3.75
N GLY A 276 2.97 -4.27 -4.21
CA GLY A 276 1.83 -5.20 -4.13
C GLY A 276 2.09 -6.53 -4.86
N LEU A 277 1.61 -7.64 -4.30
CA LEU A 277 1.90 -8.99 -4.80
C LEU A 277 0.87 -9.52 -5.82
N ARG A 278 -0.18 -8.74 -6.13
CA ARG A 278 -1.33 -9.20 -6.95
C ARG A 278 -0.95 -9.90 -8.25
N LEU A 279 0.12 -9.47 -8.91
CA LEU A 279 0.52 -9.96 -10.22
C LEU A 279 1.24 -11.31 -10.18
N LEU A 280 1.67 -11.76 -8.99
CA LEU A 280 2.36 -13.03 -8.82
C LEU A 280 1.37 -14.20 -8.69
N PRO A 281 1.79 -15.43 -9.02
CA PRO A 281 1.10 -16.64 -8.61
C PRO A 281 0.93 -16.67 -7.08
N GLU A 282 -0.23 -17.12 -6.62
CA GLU A 282 -0.56 -17.10 -5.18
C GLU A 282 0.43 -17.93 -4.34
N SER A 283 0.89 -19.07 -4.86
CA SER A 283 1.91 -19.89 -4.19
C SER A 283 3.24 -19.15 -4.03
N VAL A 284 3.65 -18.38 -5.04
CA VAL A 284 4.89 -17.59 -5.02
C VAL A 284 4.77 -16.44 -4.02
N ALA A 285 3.64 -15.74 -4.01
CA ALA A 285 3.36 -14.67 -3.04
C ALA A 285 3.39 -15.19 -1.60
N PHE A 286 2.76 -16.35 -1.35
CA PHE A 286 2.76 -16.98 -0.02
C PHE A 286 4.17 -17.37 0.42
N GLU A 287 4.96 -17.98 -0.46
CA GLU A 287 6.33 -18.42 -0.16
C GLU A 287 7.26 -17.23 0.10
N LYS A 288 7.18 -16.15 -0.70
CA LYS A 288 7.91 -14.90 -0.46
C LYS A 288 7.60 -14.30 0.92
N LEU A 289 6.33 -14.23 1.31
CA LEU A 289 5.95 -13.74 2.65
C LEU A 289 6.47 -14.65 3.77
N THR A 290 6.45 -15.97 3.56
CA THR A 290 6.97 -16.94 4.53
C THR A 290 8.48 -16.79 4.70
N HIS A 291 9.23 -16.64 3.61
CA HIS A 291 10.68 -16.41 3.69
C HIS A 291 11.03 -15.06 4.32
N LEU A 292 10.23 -14.00 4.09
CA LEU A 292 10.37 -12.74 4.83
C LEU A 292 10.18 -12.95 6.33
N TYR A 293 9.14 -13.68 6.73
CA TYR A 293 8.90 -14.01 8.14
C TYR A 293 10.10 -14.76 8.74
N ASP A 294 10.54 -15.84 8.10
CA ASP A 294 11.65 -16.66 8.57
C ASP A 294 12.96 -15.85 8.67
N ALA A 295 13.24 -14.98 7.70
CA ALA A 295 14.42 -14.12 7.72
C ALA A 295 14.37 -13.09 8.87
N ILE A 296 13.20 -12.51 9.15
CA ILE A 296 13.02 -11.63 10.32
C ILE A 296 13.25 -12.42 11.61
N GLU A 297 12.75 -13.66 11.68
CA GLU A 297 12.95 -14.49 12.86
C GLU A 297 14.44 -14.79 13.11
N VAL A 298 15.20 -15.10 12.05
CA VAL A 298 16.65 -15.33 12.10
C VAL A 298 17.41 -14.08 12.55
N VAL A 299 17.08 -12.91 11.99
CA VAL A 299 17.85 -11.67 12.30
C VAL A 299 17.59 -11.17 13.74
N TYR A 300 16.37 -11.35 14.27
CA TYR A 300 15.94 -10.67 15.50
C TYR A 300 15.65 -11.58 16.71
N ASN A 301 15.71 -12.90 16.59
CA ASN A 301 15.54 -13.81 17.73
C ASN A 301 16.71 -14.78 17.97
N GLU A 302 17.87 -14.52 17.37
CA GLU A 302 19.14 -15.12 17.81
C GLU A 302 19.69 -14.45 19.09
#